data_AF-A0A4Q3VGI6-F1
#
_entry.id   AF-A0A4Q3VGI6-F1
#
_cell.length_a   1.000
_cell.length_b   1.000
_cell.length_c   1.000
_cell.angle_alpha   90.00
_cell.angle_beta   90.00
_cell.angle_gamma   90.00
#
_symmetry.space_group_name_H-M   'P 1'
#
loop_
_entity.id
_entity.type
_entity.pdbx_description
1 polymer ?
#
loop_
_entity_poly.entity_id
_entity_poly.type
_entity_poly.pdbx_seq_one_letter_code
_entity_poly.pdbx_strand_id
1 'polypeptide(L)'
;FKAMFPYMVEHNWLYNYRSRRGIGKSLNGVVRRAAYLSESDTAMKLLDSNFQLLQDCYRQFWKELKPYAFEQYLLLKEADGNN
;
A
#
# COMPACT_ATOMS: atom_id res chain seq x y z
N PHE A 1 -14.28 6.17 -2.52
CA PHE A 1 -13.03 6.17 -3.31
C PHE A 1 -13.05 7.18 -4.46
N LYS A 2 -14.05 7.17 -5.37
CA LYS A 2 -14.16 8.08 -6.53
C LYS A 2 -13.96 9.57 -6.21
N ALA A 3 -14.58 10.08 -5.14
CA ALA A 3 -14.43 11.49 -4.72
C ALA A 3 -13.03 11.84 -4.18
N MET A 4 -12.27 10.85 -3.70
CA MET A 4 -10.92 11.06 -3.17
C MET A 4 -9.84 10.92 -4.25
N PHE A 5 -10.15 10.21 -5.34
CA PHE A 5 -9.18 9.85 -6.37
C PHE A 5 -8.49 11.08 -7.02
N PRO A 6 -9.17 12.19 -7.36
CA PRO A 6 -8.49 13.37 -7.90
C PRO A 6 -7.38 13.89 -6.98
N TYR A 7 -7.65 13.98 -5.68
CA TYR A 7 -6.68 14.44 -4.68
C TYR A 7 -5.53 13.44 -4.46
N MET A 8 -5.80 12.14 -4.61
CA MET A 8 -4.76 11.11 -4.53
C MET A 8 -3.74 11.26 -5.65
N VAL A 9 -4.22 11.58 -6.86
CA VAL A 9 -3.39 11.85 -8.04
C VAL A 9 -2.67 13.18 -7.90
N GLU A 10 -3.40 14.26 -7.63
CA GLU A 10 -2.87 15.63 -7.51
C GLU A 10 -1.72 15.71 -6.50
N HIS A 11 -1.86 15.05 -5.35
CA HIS A 11 -0.85 15.06 -4.30
C HIS A 11 0.05 13.82 -4.30
N ASN A 12 -0.02 13.00 -5.35
CA ASN A 12 0.81 11.81 -5.57
C ASN A 12 0.97 10.94 -4.31
N TRP A 13 -0.15 10.54 -3.71
CA TRP A 13 -0.16 9.88 -2.39
C TRP A 13 0.71 8.63 -2.37
N LEU A 14 0.62 7.81 -3.42
CA LEU A 14 1.40 6.57 -3.55
C LEU A 14 2.90 6.82 -3.56
N TYR A 15 3.36 7.84 -4.30
CA TYR A 15 4.79 8.19 -4.30
C TYR A 15 5.26 8.60 -2.90
N ASN A 16 4.44 9.34 -2.16
CA ASN A 16 4.79 9.83 -0.84
C ASN A 16 4.89 8.70 0.22
N TYR A 17 4.22 7.56 0.02
CA TYR A 17 4.32 6.39 0.92
C TYR A 17 5.73 5.80 1.01
N ARG A 18 6.63 6.10 0.06
CA ARG A 18 8.03 5.63 0.12
C ARG A 18 8.80 6.17 1.33
N SER A 19 8.33 7.25 1.95
CA SER A 19 9.04 7.95 3.03
C SER A 19 8.24 7.93 4.33
N ARG A 20 8.92 7.85 5.48
CA ARG A 20 8.28 7.92 6.81
C ARG A 20 7.41 9.14 7.00
N ARG A 21 7.94 10.31 6.62
CA ARG A 21 7.21 11.56 6.68
C ARG A 21 5.94 11.53 5.82
N GLY A 22 6.01 10.95 4.64
CA GLY A 22 4.85 10.80 3.76
C GLY A 22 3.81 9.86 4.34
N ILE A 23 4.21 8.70 4.87
CA ILE A 23 3.32 7.79 5.59
C ILE A 23 2.64 8.50 6.77
N GLY A 24 3.40 9.26 7.57
CA GLY A 24 2.85 10.03 8.69
C GLY A 24 1.80 11.06 8.25
N LYS A 25 2.01 11.78 7.14
CA LYS A 25 1.00 12.68 6.57
C LYS A 25 -0.27 11.92 6.17
N SER A 26 -0.12 10.72 5.62
CA SER A 26 -1.24 9.90 5.19
C SER A 26 -2.04 9.35 6.37
N LEU A 27 -1.38 8.91 7.45
CA LEU A 27 -2.03 8.52 8.69
C LEU A 27 -2.80 9.68 9.32
N ASN A 28 -2.23 10.89 9.35
CA ASN A 28 -2.95 12.10 9.78
C ASN A 28 -4.21 12.33 8.92
N GLY A 29 -4.11 12.12 7.61
CA GLY A 29 -5.27 12.18 6.71
C GLY A 29 -6.36 11.16 7.05
N VAL A 30 -6.00 9.96 7.52
CA VAL A 30 -6.94 8.94 7.99
C VAL A 30 -7.61 9.39 9.30
N VAL A 31 -6.82 9.85 10.28
CA VAL A 31 -7.33 10.37 11.57
C VAL A 31 -8.37 11.46 11.35
N ARG A 32 -8.10 12.44 10.48
CA ARG A 32 -9.04 13.53 10.15
C ARG A 32 -10.41 13.07 9.64
N ARG A 33 -10.53 11.86 9.11
CA ARG A 33 -11.77 11.32 8.54
C ARG A 33 -12.37 10.17 9.35
N ALA A 34 -11.66 9.70 10.37
CA ALA A 34 -12.11 8.60 11.20
C ALA A 34 -13.02 9.13 12.32
N ALA A 35 -14.08 8.40 12.65
CA ALA A 35 -14.98 8.78 13.73
C ALA A 35 -14.36 8.58 15.13
N TYR A 36 -13.38 7.67 15.25
CA TYR A 36 -12.87 7.18 16.54
C TYR A 36 -11.35 7.23 16.69
N LEU A 37 -10.63 7.76 15.69
CA LEU A 37 -9.18 7.98 15.82
C LEU A 37 -8.95 9.47 16.10
N SER A 38 -8.26 9.76 17.20
CA SER A 38 -7.93 11.13 17.61
C SER A 38 -6.51 11.55 17.25
N GLU A 39 -5.61 10.60 17.01
CA GLU A 39 -4.18 10.86 16.77
C GLU A 39 -3.54 9.77 15.89
N SER A 40 -2.39 10.09 15.27
CA SER A 40 -1.63 9.15 14.42
C SER A 40 -0.24 8.80 14.95
N ASP A 41 0.19 9.42 16.04
CA ASP A 41 1.53 9.28 16.60
C ASP A 41 1.75 7.88 17.14
N THR A 42 0.74 7.27 17.77
CA THR A 42 0.81 5.87 18.20
C THR A 42 1.02 4.94 17.01
N ALA A 43 0.27 5.16 15.92
CA ALA A 43 0.42 4.36 14.70
C ALA A 43 1.80 4.55 14.06
N MET A 44 2.34 5.77 14.06
CA MET A 44 3.71 6.03 13.58
C MET A 44 4.78 5.34 14.45
N LYS A 45 4.66 5.40 15.77
CA LYS A 45 5.59 4.72 16.70
C LYS A 45 5.58 3.20 16.49
N LEU A 46 4.40 2.61 16.32
CA LEU A 46 4.27 1.18 16.04
C LEU A 46 4.87 0.82 14.68
N LEU A 47 4.63 1.63 13.65
CA LEU A 47 5.24 1.44 12.33
C LEU A 47 6.76 1.49 12.42
N ASP A 48 7.32 2.49 13.10
CA ASP A 48 8.77 2.65 13.22
C ASP A 48 9.41 1.49 13.99
N SER A 49 8.78 1.08 15.09
CA SER A 49 9.26 -0.02 15.93
C SER A 49 9.22 -1.37 15.22
N ASN A 50 8.33 -1.54 14.24
CA ASN A 50 8.16 -2.79 13.49
C ASN A 50 8.61 -2.68 12.03
N PHE A 51 9.28 -1.59 11.64
CA PHE A 51 9.44 -1.33 10.21
C PHE A 51 10.28 -2.38 9.50
N GLN A 52 11.36 -2.83 10.14
CA GLN A 52 12.23 -3.84 9.56
C GLN A 52 11.46 -5.14 9.32
N LEU A 53 10.71 -5.60 10.33
CA LEU A 53 9.84 -6.79 10.22
C LEU A 53 8.84 -6.65 9.08
N LEU A 54 8.11 -5.53 9.02
CA LEU A 54 7.14 -5.28 7.95
C LEU A 54 7.80 -5.22 6.57
N GLN A 55 8.99 -4.64 6.48
CA GLN A 55 9.76 -4.60 5.25
C GLN A 55 10.19 -6.00 4.81
N ASP A 56 10.59 -6.87 5.72
CA ASP A 56 10.99 -8.24 5.41
C ASP A 56 9.79 -9.08 4.96
N CYS A 57 8.64 -8.95 5.64
CA CYS A 57 7.38 -9.55 5.19
C CYS A 57 7.00 -9.08 3.77
N TYR A 58 7.14 -7.79 3.49
CA TYR A 58 6.87 -7.23 2.16
C TYR A 58 7.81 -7.82 1.10
N ARG A 59 9.12 -7.89 1.39
CA ARG A 59 10.11 -8.46 0.46
C ARG A 59 9.82 -9.94 0.18
N GLN A 60 9.48 -10.70 1.22
CA GLN A 60 9.13 -12.11 1.08
C GLN A 60 7.87 -12.30 0.23
N PHE A 61 6.80 -11.57 0.56
CA PHE A 61 5.55 -11.62 -0.19
C PHE A 61 5.76 -11.32 -1.68
N TRP A 62 6.47 -10.25 -2.03
CA TRP A 62 6.68 -9.89 -3.43
C TRP A 62 7.60 -10.82 -4.20
N LYS A 63 8.52 -11.48 -3.51
CA LYS A 63 9.37 -12.53 -4.11
C LYS A 63 8.51 -13.69 -4.61
N GLU A 64 7.45 -14.04 -3.88
CA GLU A 64 6.55 -15.16 -4.21
C GLU A 64 5.40 -14.73 -5.14
N LEU A 65 4.85 -13.53 -4.93
CA LEU A 65 3.73 -13.02 -5.72
C LEU A 65 4.09 -12.80 -7.20
N LYS A 66 5.30 -12.32 -7.51
CA LYS A 66 5.67 -12.01 -8.90
C LYS A 66 5.67 -13.26 -9.80
N PRO A 67 6.37 -14.36 -9.45
CA PRO A 67 6.29 -15.61 -10.21
C PRO A 67 4.85 -16.11 -10.33
N TYR A 68 4.10 -16.15 -9.22
CA TYR A 68 2.71 -16.60 -9.23
C TYR A 68 1.83 -15.79 -10.19
N ALA A 69 1.88 -14.45 -10.10
CA ALA A 69 1.08 -13.59 -10.97
C ALA A 69 1.46 -13.75 -12.45
N PHE A 70 2.74 -13.98 -12.74
CA PHE A 70 3.20 -14.25 -14.11
C PHE A 70 2.69 -15.59 -14.63
N GLU A 71 2.72 -16.64 -13.81
CA GLU A 71 2.15 -17.94 -14.15
C GLU A 71 0.64 -17.84 -14.42
N GLN A 72 -0.11 -17.16 -13.54
CA GLN A 72 -1.55 -16.94 -13.75
C GLN A 72 -1.84 -16.16 -15.04
N TYR A 73 -1.01 -15.16 -15.37
CA TYR A 73 -1.12 -14.41 -16.61
C TYR A 73 -0.93 -15.31 -17.85
N LEU A 74 0.05 -16.22 -17.83
CA LEU A 74 0.28 -17.16 -18.93
C LEU A 74 -0.90 -18.13 -19.10
N LEU A 75 -1.42 -18.69 -18.01
CA LEU A 75 -2.57 -19.59 -18.04
C LEU A 75 -3.81 -18.92 -18.64
N LEU A 76 -4.10 -17.67 -18.25
CA LEU A 76 -5.21 -16.91 -18.80
C LEU A 76 -5.03 -16.62 -20.30
N LYS A 77 -3.80 -16.28 -20.72
CA LYS A 77 -3.48 -16.02 -22.12
C LYS A 77 -3.61 -17.28 -23.00
N GLU A 78 -3.23 -18.44 -22.49
CA GLU A 78 -3.38 -19.72 -23.20
C GLU A 78 -4.84 -20.15 -23.31
N ALA A 79 -5.66 -19.87 -22.29
CA ALA A 79 -7.10 -20.12 -22.34
C ALA A 79 -7.81 -19.24 -23.40
N ASP A 80 -7.37 -17.99 -23.57
CA ASP A 80 -7.92 -17.07 -24.57
C ASP A 80 -7.47 -17.39 -26.01
N GLY A 81 -6.31 -18.05 -26.18
CA GLY A 81 -5.75 -18.39 -27.50
C GLY A 81 -6.18 -19.76 -28.06
N ASN A 82 -6.83 -20.59 -27.25
CA ASN A 82 -7.34 -21.91 -27.64
C ASN A 82 -8.83 -21.89 -28.03
N ASN A 83 -9.38 -20.71 -28.33
CA ASN A 83 -10.77 -20.50 -28.73
C ASN A 83 -10.87 -19.72 -30.05
#